data_AF-A0A4V6I120-F1
#
_entry.id   AF-A0A4V6I120-F1
#
_cell.length_a   1.000
_cell.length_b   1.000
_cell.length_c   1.000
_cell.angle_alpha   90.00
_cell.angle_beta   90.00
_cell.angle_gamma   90.00
#
_symmetry.space_group_name_H-M   'P 1'
#
loop_
_entity.id
_entity.type
_entity.pdbx_description
1 polymer ?
#
loop_
_entity_poly.entity_id
_entity_poly.type
_entity_poly.pdbx_seq_one_letter_code
_entity_poly.pdbx_strand_id
1 'polypeptide(L)'
;MYRKLFKSQKHISKFLVVLGSIGLIMFYYTPYSFYLEPSYWEFRNMCKLNELPNTEEKYNKILGYFDTSLDTLDWEELNKKTWKISEDNGNYRKGVFEYRITLKGKEINS
;
A
#
# COMPACT_ATOMS: atom_id res chain seq x y z
N MET A 1 -33.58 44.54 -7.69
CA MET A 1 -33.07 43.45 -8.57
C MET A 1 -32.20 42.43 -7.81
N TYR A 2 -31.39 42.86 -6.83
CA TYR A 2 -30.41 42.05 -6.09
C TYR A 2 -30.99 40.97 -5.14
N ARG A 3 -32.19 41.17 -4.58
CA ARG A 3 -32.83 40.21 -3.65
C ARG A 3 -33.20 38.86 -4.28
N LYS A 4 -33.41 38.81 -5.60
CA LYS A 4 -33.76 37.57 -6.34
C LYS A 4 -32.53 36.66 -6.55
N LEU A 5 -31.36 37.25 -6.83
CA LEU A 5 -30.08 36.53 -7.00
C LEU A 5 -29.62 35.84 -5.70
N PHE A 6 -29.76 36.49 -4.55
CA PHE A 6 -29.39 35.92 -3.25
C PHE A 6 -30.32 34.79 -2.78
N LYS A 7 -31.60 34.82 -3.19
CA LYS A 7 -32.59 33.79 -2.85
C LYS A 7 -32.32 32.47 -3.58
N SER A 8 -31.78 32.54 -4.81
CA SER A 8 -31.37 31.38 -5.61
C SER A 8 -30.08 30.72 -5.08
N GLN A 9 -29.09 31.52 -4.67
CA GLN A 9 -27.86 31.04 -4.00
C GLN A 9 -28.12 30.29 -2.68
N LYS A 10 -29.20 30.61 -1.97
CA LYS A 10 -29.59 29.94 -0.71
C LYS A 10 -29.94 28.45 -0.87
N HIS A 11 -30.42 28.04 -2.04
CA HIS A 11 -30.71 26.62 -2.33
C HIS A 11 -29.45 25.86 -2.74
N ILE A 12 -28.56 26.49 -3.52
CA ILE A 12 -27.26 25.95 -3.92
C ILE A 12 -26.36 25.74 -2.69
N SER A 13 -26.35 26.71 -1.76
CA SER A 13 -25.64 26.62 -0.47
C SER A 13 -26.09 25.41 0.37
N LYS A 14 -27.40 25.17 0.50
CA LYS A 14 -27.92 24.03 1.26
C LYS A 14 -27.57 22.69 0.62
N PHE A 15 -27.60 22.62 -0.71
CA PHE A 15 -27.23 21.42 -1.45
C PHE A 15 -25.74 21.04 -1.26
N LEU A 16 -24.85 22.05 -1.27
CA LEU A 16 -23.42 21.85 -1.01
C LEU A 16 -23.16 21.36 0.43
N VAL A 17 -23.89 21.87 1.43
CA VAL A 17 -23.78 21.42 2.82
C VAL A 17 -24.20 19.95 2.98
N VAL A 18 -25.24 19.51 2.27
CA VAL A 18 -25.71 18.11 2.29
C VAL A 18 -24.73 17.17 1.57
N LEU A 19 -24.18 17.57 0.42
CA LEU A 19 -23.15 16.80 -0.26
C LEU A 19 -21.86 16.67 0.58
N GLY A 20 -21.45 17.76 1.23
CA GLY A 20 -20.29 17.77 2.11
C GLY A 20 -20.48 16.86 3.34
N SER A 21 -21.67 16.86 3.95
CA SER A 21 -21.94 16.01 5.12
C SER A 21 -22.00 14.52 4.75
N ILE A 22 -22.59 14.17 3.61
CA ILE A 22 -22.59 12.79 3.09
C ILE A 22 -21.16 12.31 2.80
N GLY A 23 -20.32 13.16 2.19
CA GLY A 23 -18.92 12.86 1.93
C GLY A 23 -18.11 12.60 3.21
N LEU A 24 -18.33 13.42 4.25
CA LEU A 24 -17.68 13.24 5.56
C LEU A 24 -18.11 11.96 6.27
N ILE A 25 -19.39 11.59 6.19
CA ILE A 25 -19.90 10.33 6.73
C ILE A 25 -19.23 9.15 6.00
N MET A 26 -19.22 9.16 4.67
CA MET A 26 -18.51 8.14 3.88
C MET A 26 -17.05 8.03 4.31
N PHE A 27 -16.32 9.14 4.40
CA PHE A 27 -14.91 9.16 4.80
C PHE A 27 -14.67 8.59 6.20
N TYR A 28 -15.57 8.85 7.16
CA TYR A 28 -15.46 8.35 8.54
C TYR A 28 -15.74 6.85 8.65
N TYR A 29 -16.63 6.31 7.82
CA TYR A 29 -17.03 4.90 7.86
C TYR A 29 -16.28 4.01 6.87
N THR A 30 -15.66 4.54 5.83
CA THR A 30 -14.76 3.78 4.96
C THR A 30 -13.38 3.72 5.62
N PRO A 31 -12.96 2.56 6.17
CA PRO A 31 -11.62 2.45 6.72
C PRO A 31 -10.60 2.70 5.62
N TYR A 32 -9.49 3.35 5.98
CA TYR A 32 -8.41 3.69 5.05
C TYR A 32 -7.86 2.45 4.31
N SER A 33 -8.03 1.25 4.89
CA SER A 33 -7.72 -0.04 4.26
C SER A 33 -8.43 -0.26 2.93
N PHE A 34 -9.65 0.25 2.74
CA PHE A 34 -10.41 0.08 1.49
C PHE A 34 -9.74 0.80 0.31
N TYR A 35 -8.95 1.85 0.56
CA TYR A 35 -8.22 2.58 -0.47
C TYR A 35 -6.82 2.03 -0.73
N LEU A 36 -6.30 1.19 0.17
CA LEU A 36 -4.95 0.61 0.10
C LEU A 36 -4.96 -0.88 -0.29
N GLU A 37 -6.13 -1.50 -0.33
CA GLU A 37 -6.27 -2.90 -0.68
C GLU A 37 -6.30 -3.05 -2.21
N PRO A 38 -5.35 -3.80 -2.80
CA PRO A 38 -5.35 -4.04 -4.24
C PRO A 38 -6.65 -4.74 -4.62
N SER A 39 -7.18 -4.44 -5.80
CA SER A 39 -8.35 -5.16 -6.30
C SER A 39 -8.05 -6.66 -6.37
N TYR A 40 -9.09 -7.48 -6.26
CA TYR A 40 -8.96 -8.93 -6.40
C TYR A 40 -8.19 -9.34 -7.67
N TRP A 41 -8.38 -8.60 -8.77
CA TRP A 41 -7.70 -8.86 -10.04
C TRP A 41 -6.22 -8.50 -10.02
N GLU A 42 -5.86 -7.37 -9.39
CA GLU A 42 -4.45 -6.98 -9.21
C GLU A 42 -3.73 -7.98 -8.31
N PHE A 43 -4.32 -8.35 -7.18
CA PHE A 43 -3.77 -9.37 -6.28
C PHE A 43 -3.59 -10.71 -7.01
N ARG A 44 -4.61 -11.14 -7.77
CA ARG A 44 -4.53 -12.37 -8.58
C ARG A 44 -3.40 -12.33 -9.61
N ASN A 45 -3.16 -11.17 -10.23
CA ASN A 45 -2.05 -11.02 -11.17
C ASN A 45 -0.69 -11.04 -10.47
N MET A 46 -0.57 -10.44 -9.27
CA MET A 46 0.63 -10.56 -8.44
C MET A 46 0.93 -12.02 -8.07
N CYS A 47 -0.08 -12.81 -7.70
CA CYS A 47 0.12 -14.24 -7.41
C CYS A 47 0.69 -15.01 -8.61
N LYS A 48 0.17 -14.74 -9.81
CA LYS A 48 0.69 -15.35 -11.05
C LYS A 48 2.14 -14.99 -11.34
N LEU A 49 2.58 -13.78 -10.98
CA LEU A 49 3.98 -13.38 -11.12
C LEU A 49 4.89 -14.22 -10.22
N ASN A 50 4.41 -14.66 -9.05
CA ASN A 50 5.21 -15.49 -8.16
C ASN A 50 5.50 -16.89 -8.74
N GLU A 51 4.61 -17.39 -9.60
CA GLU A 51 4.76 -18.66 -10.32
C GLU A 51 5.79 -18.60 -11.46
N LEU A 52 6.19 -17.39 -11.89
CA LEU A 52 7.22 -17.22 -12.91
C LEU A 52 8.60 -17.64 -12.40
N PRO A 53 9.50 -18.09 -13.29
CA PRO A 53 10.90 -18.37 -12.93
C PRO A 53 11.58 -17.10 -12.40
N ASN A 54 12.51 -17.28 -11.46
CA ASN A 54 13.28 -16.20 -10.83
C ASN A 54 14.27 -15.57 -11.83
N THR A 55 13.73 -14.74 -12.71
CA THR A 55 14.42 -13.99 -13.76
C THR A 55 14.32 -12.50 -13.48
N GLU A 56 15.21 -11.70 -14.07
CA GLU A 56 15.19 -10.24 -13.94
C GLU A 56 13.82 -9.65 -14.34
N GLU A 57 13.19 -10.19 -15.38
CA GLU A 57 11.87 -9.77 -15.84
C GLU A 57 10.78 -9.93 -14.76
N LYS A 58 10.82 -11.02 -13.97
CA LYS A 58 9.89 -11.24 -12.86
C LYS A 58 10.05 -10.14 -11.81
N TYR A 59 11.29 -9.86 -11.41
CA TYR A 59 11.56 -8.84 -10.40
C TYR A 59 11.20 -7.44 -10.90
N ASN A 60 11.55 -7.10 -12.14
CA ASN A 60 11.17 -5.81 -12.74
C ASN A 60 9.65 -5.62 -12.81
N LYS A 61 8.89 -6.69 -13.13
CA LYS A 61 7.42 -6.64 -13.07
C LYS A 61 6.92 -6.42 -11.65
N ILE A 62 7.43 -7.14 -10.66
CA ILE A 62 7.03 -6.98 -9.25
C ILE A 62 7.29 -5.55 -8.78
N LEU A 63 8.47 -5.00 -9.08
CA LEU A 63 8.83 -3.63 -8.71
C LEU A 63 7.94 -2.59 -9.41
N GLY A 64 7.59 -2.83 -10.68
CA GLY A 64 6.67 -1.98 -11.45
C GLY A 64 5.26 -1.87 -10.84
N TYR A 65 4.78 -2.87 -10.10
CA TYR A 65 3.49 -2.75 -9.38
C TYR A 65 3.52 -1.74 -8.23
N PHE A 66 4.71 -1.42 -7.71
CA PHE A 66 4.91 -0.48 -6.62
C PHE A 66 5.50 0.86 -7.12
N ASP A 67 5.42 1.12 -8.43
CA ASP A 67 6.05 2.26 -9.10
C ASP A 67 7.53 2.42 -8.72
N THR A 68 8.22 1.29 -8.56
CA THR A 68 9.63 1.25 -8.19
C THR A 68 10.45 0.47 -9.21
N SER A 69 11.76 0.59 -9.11
CA SER A 69 12.73 -0.08 -9.96
C SER A 69 13.98 -0.43 -9.15
N LEU A 70 14.81 -1.33 -9.68
CA LEU A 70 16.07 -1.70 -9.03
C LEU A 70 16.98 -0.48 -8.78
N ASP A 71 16.93 0.51 -9.67
CA ASP A 71 17.75 1.72 -9.59
C ASP A 71 17.23 2.73 -8.57
N THR A 72 15.92 2.72 -8.29
CA THR A 72 15.28 3.66 -7.36
C THR A 72 15.16 3.10 -5.94
N LEU A 73 15.49 1.83 -5.72
CA LEU A 73 15.43 1.20 -4.41
C LEU A 73 16.54 1.74 -3.50
N ASP A 74 16.17 2.14 -2.28
CA ASP A 74 17.14 2.48 -1.23
C ASP A 74 17.72 1.19 -0.64
N TRP A 75 18.75 0.67 -1.31
CA TRP A 75 19.48 -0.53 -0.89
C TRP A 75 20.17 -0.36 0.45
N GLU A 76 20.59 0.87 0.80
CA GLU A 76 21.26 1.13 2.08
C GLU A 76 20.28 0.98 3.25
N GLU A 77 19.08 1.55 3.12
CA GLU A 77 18.02 1.40 4.12
C GLU A 77 17.55 -0.06 4.23
N LEU A 78 17.36 -0.75 3.10
CA LEU A 78 16.95 -2.16 3.07
C LEU A 78 17.96 -3.07 3.74
N ASN A 79 19.26 -2.90 3.44
CA ASN A 79 20.32 -3.68 4.07
C ASN A 79 20.40 -3.43 5.58
N LYS A 80 20.23 -2.17 6.03
CA LYS A 80 20.20 -1.86 7.47
C LYS A 80 19.05 -2.56 8.22
N LYS A 81 17.93 -2.82 7.53
CA LYS A 81 16.73 -3.46 8.11
C LYS A 81 16.70 -4.98 7.95
N THR A 82 17.64 -5.58 7.23
CA THR A 82 17.60 -7.00 6.84
C THR A 82 18.68 -7.78 7.58
N TRP A 83 18.32 -8.94 8.11
CA TRP A 83 19.29 -9.88 8.70
C TRP A 83 19.09 -11.29 8.15
N LYS A 84 20.21 -12.02 8.04
CA LYS A 84 20.23 -13.38 7.50
C LYS A 84 19.73 -14.38 8.56
N ILE A 85 18.75 -15.18 8.19
CA ILE A 85 18.24 -16.26 9.03
C ILE A 85 19.27 -17.41 8.99
N SER A 86 19.59 -17.95 10.16
CA SER A 86 20.54 -19.05 10.32
C SER A 86 19.89 -20.40 10.02
N GLU A 87 20.66 -21.40 9.56
CA GLU A 87 20.12 -22.71 9.15
C GLU A 87 19.53 -23.52 10.32
N ASP A 88 20.00 -23.25 11.54
CA ASP A 88 19.51 -23.81 12.80
C ASP A 88 18.18 -23.20 13.25
N ASN A 89 17.70 -22.14 12.60
CA ASN A 89 16.40 -21.54 12.91
C ASN A 89 15.26 -22.45 12.45
N GLY A 90 14.32 -22.78 13.35
CA GLY A 90 13.18 -23.64 13.01
C GLY A 90 12.26 -23.13 11.88
N ASN A 91 12.37 -21.85 11.51
CA ASN A 91 11.64 -21.25 10.38
C ASN A 91 12.47 -21.16 9.08
N TYR A 92 13.74 -21.57 9.10
CA TYR A 92 14.61 -21.51 7.94
C TYR A 92 14.13 -22.49 6.86
N ARG A 93 14.03 -21.99 5.63
CA ARG A 93 13.77 -22.81 4.44
C ARG A 93 14.66 -22.31 3.32
N LYS A 94 15.66 -23.10 2.94
CA LYS A 94 16.60 -22.78 1.86
C LYS A 94 15.83 -22.47 0.57
N GLY A 95 16.14 -21.34 -0.08
CA GLY A 95 15.46 -20.87 -1.29
C GLY A 95 14.06 -20.26 -1.08
N VAL A 96 13.56 -20.16 0.16
CA VAL A 96 12.23 -19.60 0.46
C VAL A 96 12.29 -18.54 1.56
N PHE A 97 12.97 -18.83 2.67
CA PHE A 97 13.13 -17.93 3.82
C PHE A 97 14.60 -17.92 4.27
N GLU A 98 15.37 -17.01 3.68
CA GLU A 98 16.80 -16.82 3.99
C GLU A 98 17.06 -15.51 4.76
N TYR A 99 16.13 -14.56 4.71
CA TYR A 99 16.26 -13.24 5.32
C TYR A 99 14.98 -12.85 6.07
N ARG A 100 15.12 -12.00 7.10
CA ARG A 100 14.00 -11.39 7.82
C ARG A 100 14.20 -9.88 7.95
N ILE A 101 13.08 -9.16 7.93
CA ILE A 101 13.01 -7.71 8.13
C ILE A 101 12.84 -7.37 9.62
N THR A 102 13.63 -6.42 10.10
CA THR A 102 13.50 -5.84 11.45
C THR A 102 12.49 -4.70 11.43
N LEU A 103 11.34 -4.88 12.09
CA LEU A 103 10.36 -3.81 12.30
C LEU A 103 10.81 -2.96 13.51
N LYS A 104 10.90 -1.64 13.31
CA LYS A 104 11.33 -0.65 14.32
C LYS A 104 10.33 -0.70 15.49
N GLY A 105 10.64 -1.48 16.51
CA GLY A 105 9.74 -1.77 17.64
C GLY A 105 10.09 -3.02 18.45
N LYS A 106 11.02 -3.87 17.97
CA LYS A 106 11.54 -4.98 18.77
C LYS A 106 13.05 -4.83 18.91
N GLU A 107 13.49 -4.28 20.05
CA GLU A 107 14.85 -4.54 20.52
C GLU A 107 15.01 -6.05 20.55
N ILE A 108 15.87 -6.56 19.67
CA ILE A 108 16.35 -7.93 19.77
C ILE A 108 17.39 -7.88 20.89
N ASN A 109 16.90 -7.78 22.13
CA ASN A 109 17.73 -7.99 23.30
C ASN A 109 18.19 -9.44 23.25
N SER A 110 19.48 -9.60 22.97
CA SER A 110 20.25 -10.83 23.12
C SER A 110 20.29 -11.28 24.57
#